data_AF-A0A8H6XFV5-F1
#
_entry.id   AF-A0A8H6XFV5-F1
#
_cell.length_a   1.000
_cell.length_b   1.000
_cell.length_c   1.000
_cell.angle_alpha   90.00
_cell.angle_beta   90.00
_cell.angle_gamma   90.00
#
_symmetry.space_group_name_H-M   'P 1'
#
loop_
_entity.id
_entity.type
_entity.pdbx_description
1 polymer ?
#
loop_
_entity_poly.entity_id
_entity_poly.type
_entity_poly.pdbx_seq_one_letter_code
_entity_poly.pdbx_strand_id
1 'polypeptide(L)'
;MPTRERFNGLGSSGTEDKAASLEPPSSYWPLDNSTLHLNDGQSLEVGEPIFQRSRTSGRGTSVFRGMAGLKNVVVKCSYRPSTSRTNEAQIVKSATDFARASGDSWVIRHLPAILHGEERELGSKCHPSGNSGQEYTESGVLRIVVQEELHRITELTTAAELGEAFRGIFRCYRWLYEKAHIVHRDISLSNLMFRTVNGKIYGVLNDFDLSVDMNAEPRFPSDSEQRPGTLPYMALELLAPRPPPPRHFYRFDLESLFYAMLIASCHYHDGKKIEDRPFEEWQHLAPTALCYRKNSFLNLGPVPAPTSNFANFDDLNWDLRAMFREGFHAQAKDDYMRRQFAHKSNFDQETFGGLVTFDTFEQILDQHLAPLT
;
A
#
# COMPACT_ATOMS: atom_id res chain seq x y z
N MET A 1 -64.28 -13.63 -3.38
CA MET A 1 -64.72 -12.26 -3.75
C MET A 1 -66.11 -12.07 -3.20
N PRO A 2 -66.51 -10.88 -2.69
CA PRO A 2 -66.02 -9.51 -2.96
C PRO A 2 -65.49 -8.84 -1.66
N THR A 3 -64.93 -7.63 -1.51
CA THR A 3 -64.64 -6.40 -2.29
C THR A 3 -63.65 -5.61 -1.40
N ARG A 4 -62.42 -5.24 -1.79
CA ARG A 4 -61.99 -4.06 -2.57
C ARG A 4 -62.69 -2.73 -2.21
N GLU A 5 -61.98 -1.91 -1.44
CA GLU A 5 -61.79 -0.45 -1.57
C GLU A 5 -60.32 -0.21 -1.15
N ARG A 6 -59.33 0.22 -1.93
CA ARG A 6 -59.16 1.30 -2.92
C ARG A 6 -59.54 2.68 -2.41
N PHE A 7 -58.58 3.33 -1.75
CA PHE A 7 -58.29 4.73 -2.01
C PHE A 7 -56.97 4.83 -2.79
N ASN A 8 -57.09 5.38 -3.99
CA ASN A 8 -56.02 5.77 -4.90
C ASN A 8 -55.48 7.16 -4.51
N GLY A 9 -54.22 7.40 -4.85
CA GLY A 9 -53.81 8.66 -5.47
C GLY A 9 -52.77 9.49 -4.73
N LEU A 10 -51.49 9.27 -5.08
CA LEU A 10 -50.64 10.32 -5.65
C LEU A 10 -49.44 9.64 -6.33
N GLY A 11 -49.35 9.84 -7.64
CA GLY A 11 -48.29 9.29 -8.48
C GLY A 11 -47.06 10.18 -8.54
N SER A 12 -45.96 9.52 -8.88
CA SER A 12 -44.81 9.99 -9.66
C SER A 12 -44.10 11.29 -9.26
N SER A 13 -42.95 11.15 -8.62
CA SER A 13 -41.63 11.51 -9.19
C SER A 13 -40.59 10.82 -8.30
N GLY A 14 -39.66 10.00 -8.80
CA GLY A 14 -38.84 10.28 -9.96
C GLY A 14 -37.70 11.22 -9.57
N THR A 15 -36.92 10.86 -8.55
CA THR A 15 -35.52 11.25 -8.39
C THR A 15 -34.83 10.17 -7.56
N GLU A 16 -34.47 9.08 -8.24
CA GLU A 16 -33.18 8.48 -7.93
C GLU A 16 -32.17 9.61 -8.07
N ASP A 17 -31.65 10.14 -6.96
CA ASP A 17 -30.37 10.83 -6.98
C ASP A 17 -29.33 9.77 -7.37
N LYS A 18 -29.27 9.50 -8.68
CA LYS A 18 -28.04 9.20 -9.37
C LYS A 18 -27.15 10.40 -9.10
N ALA A 19 -26.50 10.41 -7.95
CA ALA A 19 -25.25 11.11 -7.80
C ALA A 19 -24.39 10.57 -8.92
N ALA A 20 -24.34 11.33 -10.02
CA ALA A 20 -23.51 11.03 -11.15
C ALA A 20 -22.14 10.74 -10.56
N SER A 21 -21.66 9.51 -10.77
CA SER A 21 -20.25 9.20 -10.68
C SER A 21 -19.56 10.13 -11.66
N LEU A 22 -19.22 11.33 -11.20
CA LEU A 22 -18.36 12.24 -11.92
C LEU A 22 -17.00 11.58 -11.92
N GLU A 23 -16.76 10.77 -12.95
CA GLU A 23 -15.40 10.46 -13.36
C GLU A 23 -14.64 11.78 -13.41
N PRO A 24 -13.41 11.86 -12.86
CA PRO A 24 -12.59 13.05 -13.06
C PRO A 24 -12.46 13.23 -14.57
N PRO A 25 -12.87 14.37 -15.13
CA PRO A 25 -12.85 14.55 -16.57
C PRO A 25 -11.40 14.39 -17.06
N SER A 26 -11.21 13.78 -18.23
CA SER A 26 -9.87 13.60 -18.84
C SER A 26 -9.07 14.91 -18.93
N SER A 27 -9.76 16.06 -18.84
CA SER A 27 -9.22 17.41 -18.82
C SER A 27 -8.39 17.80 -17.58
N TYR A 28 -8.30 16.94 -16.55
CA TYR A 28 -7.51 17.26 -15.35
C TYR A 28 -6.01 16.98 -15.50
N TRP A 29 -5.65 16.07 -16.40
CA TRP A 29 -4.26 15.71 -16.62
C TRP A 29 -3.69 16.62 -17.71
N PRO A 30 -2.46 17.16 -17.53
CA PRO A 30 -1.88 18.14 -18.44
C PRO A 30 -1.31 17.45 -19.69
N LEU A 31 -2.19 16.76 -20.41
CA LEU A 31 -1.90 16.03 -21.63
C LEU A 31 -2.37 16.88 -22.81
N ASP A 32 -1.45 17.22 -23.71
CA ASP A 32 -1.74 17.84 -25.00
C ASP A 32 -1.58 16.78 -26.09
N ASN A 33 -2.68 16.33 -26.69
CA ASN A 33 -2.69 15.27 -27.71
C ASN A 33 -1.87 14.02 -27.31
N SER A 34 -2.09 13.52 -26.09
CA SER A 34 -1.35 12.38 -25.52
C SER A 34 0.14 12.65 -25.28
N THR A 35 0.54 13.92 -25.21
CA THR A 35 1.89 14.35 -24.83
C THR A 35 1.86 15.06 -23.48
N LEU A 36 2.74 14.65 -22.58
CA LEU A 36 2.98 15.33 -21.31
C LEU A 36 4.26 16.16 -21.41
N HIS A 37 4.14 17.48 -21.30
CA HIS A 37 5.29 18.39 -21.23
C HIS A 37 5.72 18.59 -19.79
N LEU A 38 6.99 18.36 -19.46
CA LEU A 38 7.58 18.51 -18.13
C LEU A 38 8.26 19.88 -17.96
N ASN A 39 8.45 20.33 -16.72
CA ASN A 39 9.04 21.64 -16.41
C ASN A 39 10.53 21.75 -16.75
N ASP A 40 11.22 20.63 -16.97
CA ASP A 40 12.62 20.59 -17.41
C ASP A 40 12.77 20.68 -18.94
N GLY A 41 11.66 20.87 -19.67
CA GLY A 41 11.60 20.97 -21.12
C GLY A 41 11.47 19.63 -21.85
N GLN A 42 11.48 18.49 -21.13
CA GLN A 42 11.23 17.19 -21.74
C GLN A 42 9.74 17.03 -22.10
N SER A 43 9.47 16.22 -23.12
CA SER A 43 8.11 15.86 -23.53
C SER A 43 8.01 14.35 -23.63
N LEU A 44 6.96 13.79 -23.03
CA LEU A 44 6.71 12.35 -22.98
C LEU A 44 5.46 12.03 -23.77
N GLU A 45 5.55 11.10 -24.71
CA GLU A 45 4.36 10.49 -25.30
C GLU A 45 3.75 9.56 -24.25
N VAL A 46 2.47 9.73 -23.93
CA VAL A 46 1.75 8.88 -22.98
C VAL A 46 0.61 8.16 -23.69
N GLY A 47 0.40 6.89 -23.36
CA GLY A 47 -0.74 6.12 -23.84
C GLY A 47 -1.97 6.29 -22.94
N GLU A 48 -2.92 5.37 -23.12
CA GLU A 48 -4.08 5.23 -22.23
C GLU A 48 -3.67 4.93 -20.78
N PRO A 49 -4.44 5.37 -19.78
CA PRO A 49 -4.15 5.12 -18.38
C PRO A 49 -4.20 3.61 -18.08
N ILE A 50 -3.13 3.10 -17.45
CA ILE A 50 -3.05 1.71 -16.96
C ILE A 50 -3.70 1.55 -15.58
N PHE A 51 -3.93 2.65 -14.87
CA PHE A 51 -4.64 2.70 -13.60
C PHE A 51 -5.28 4.07 -13.40
N GLN A 52 -6.50 4.09 -12.86
CA GLN A 52 -7.21 5.31 -12.50
C GLN A 52 -7.96 5.10 -11.19
N ARG A 53 -7.77 6.01 -10.23
CA ARG A 53 -8.51 6.02 -8.98
C ARG A 53 -9.19 7.37 -8.80
N SER A 54 -10.52 7.32 -8.80
CA SER A 54 -11.40 8.46 -8.55
C SER A 54 -11.95 8.35 -7.14
N ARG A 55 -11.82 9.39 -6.32
CA ARG A 55 -12.53 9.51 -5.04
C ARG A 55 -13.55 10.64 -5.12
N THR A 56 -14.68 10.44 -4.46
CA THR A 56 -15.84 11.36 -4.42
C THR A 56 -15.56 12.69 -3.70
N SER A 57 -14.45 12.79 -2.97
CA SER A 57 -13.84 14.04 -2.49
C SER A 57 -12.35 13.81 -2.22
N GLY A 58 -11.49 14.74 -2.65
CA GLY A 58 -10.02 14.66 -2.51
C GLY A 58 -9.31 13.63 -3.41
N ARG A 59 -8.00 13.82 -3.56
CA ARG A 59 -6.97 12.94 -4.18
C ARG A 59 -7.44 12.00 -5.32
N GLY A 60 -7.30 12.46 -6.56
CA GLY A 60 -7.34 11.61 -7.76
C GLY A 60 -5.94 11.20 -8.20
N THR A 61 -5.75 9.96 -8.65
CA THR A 61 -4.47 9.48 -9.19
C THR A 61 -4.71 8.72 -10.49
N SER A 62 -3.94 9.04 -11.52
CA SER A 62 -3.87 8.26 -12.75
C SER A 62 -2.43 7.88 -13.05
N VAL A 63 -2.25 6.68 -13.59
CA VAL A 63 -0.94 6.16 -13.98
C VAL A 63 -1.00 5.81 -15.46
N PHE A 64 -0.04 6.32 -16.21
CA PHE A 64 0.09 6.14 -17.65
C PHE A 64 1.39 5.41 -17.96
N ARG A 65 1.38 4.61 -19.02
CA ARG A 65 2.63 4.24 -19.70
C ARG A 65 3.00 5.36 -20.65
N GLY A 66 4.28 5.67 -20.73
CA GLY A 66 4.78 6.62 -21.71
C GLY A 66 6.16 6.26 -22.22
N MET A 67 6.67 7.11 -23.12
CA MET A 67 8.00 6.99 -23.71
C MET A 67 8.80 8.28 -23.47
N ALA A 68 9.96 8.13 -22.84
CA ALA A 68 10.99 9.18 -22.74
C ALA A 68 12.08 8.88 -23.78
N GLY A 69 11.93 9.44 -24.98
CA GLY A 69 12.74 9.03 -26.13
C GLY A 69 12.46 7.56 -26.50
N LEU A 70 13.46 6.69 -26.38
CA LEU A 70 13.34 5.24 -26.65
C LEU A 70 13.11 4.39 -25.39
N LYS A 71 12.94 5.01 -24.21
CA LYS A 71 12.77 4.29 -22.94
C LYS A 71 11.32 4.32 -22.51
N ASN A 72 10.78 3.16 -22.18
CA ASN A 72 9.49 3.07 -21.51
C ASN A 72 9.58 3.65 -20.10
N VAL A 73 8.58 4.45 -19.75
CA VAL A 73 8.43 5.07 -18.44
C VAL A 73 7.00 4.91 -17.95
N VAL A 74 6.84 5.01 -16.64
CA VAL A 74 5.54 5.11 -15.99
C VAL A 74 5.39 6.52 -15.46
N VAL A 75 4.28 7.16 -15.83
CA VAL A 75 3.94 8.52 -15.41
C VAL A 75 2.79 8.44 -14.43
N LYS A 76 3.00 8.89 -13.20
CA LYS A 76 1.97 8.96 -12.17
C LYS A 76 1.59 10.42 -11.94
N CYS A 77 0.34 10.74 -12.21
CA CYS A 77 -0.26 12.06 -11.99
C CYS A 77 -1.22 11.97 -10.81
N SER A 78 -1.00 12.79 -9.77
CA SER A 78 -1.77 12.77 -8.54
C SER A 78 -2.19 14.18 -8.14
N TYR A 79 -3.50 14.40 -7.96
CA TYR A 79 -4.01 15.61 -7.32
C TYR A 79 -3.86 15.51 -5.80
N ARG A 80 -3.34 16.55 -5.15
CA ARG A 80 -3.21 16.61 -3.69
C ARG A 80 -3.61 18.00 -3.16
N PRO A 81 -4.16 18.11 -1.94
CA PRO A 81 -4.21 19.39 -1.24
C PRO A 81 -2.79 19.95 -1.04
N SER A 82 -2.61 21.27 -1.12
CA SER A 82 -1.32 21.96 -0.97
C SER A 82 -0.65 21.73 0.39
N THR A 83 -1.43 21.40 1.42
CA THR A 83 -0.96 21.04 2.77
C THR A 83 -0.49 19.58 2.88
N SER A 84 -0.36 18.87 1.75
CA SER A 84 -0.06 17.44 1.76
C SER A 84 1.40 17.09 2.06
N ARG A 85 1.61 15.82 2.41
CA ARG A 85 2.88 15.19 2.80
C ARG A 85 3.99 15.36 1.75
N THR A 86 5.24 15.18 2.21
CA THR A 86 6.46 15.07 1.39
C THR A 86 6.22 14.21 0.14
N ASN A 87 6.80 14.63 -0.97
CA ASN A 87 6.62 13.98 -2.26
C ASN A 87 7.28 12.59 -2.30
N GLU A 88 6.62 11.57 -2.86
CA GLU A 88 7.22 10.24 -3.03
C GLU A 88 8.56 10.31 -3.77
N ALA A 89 8.66 11.18 -4.78
CA ALA A 89 9.89 11.42 -5.52
C ALA A 89 11.00 11.97 -4.60
N GLN A 90 10.65 12.84 -3.65
CA GLN A 90 11.60 13.36 -2.67
C GLN A 90 12.01 12.29 -1.66
N ILE A 91 11.07 11.48 -1.15
CA ILE A 91 11.37 10.38 -0.22
C ILE A 91 12.33 9.37 -0.88
N VAL A 92 12.02 8.92 -2.09
CA VAL A 92 12.85 7.97 -2.83
C VAL A 92 14.21 8.58 -3.18
N LYS A 93 14.25 9.85 -3.59
CA LYS A 93 15.50 10.56 -3.86
C LYS A 93 16.38 10.65 -2.61
N SER A 94 15.83 11.06 -1.48
CA SER A 94 16.55 11.15 -0.21
C SER A 94 17.09 9.78 0.23
N ALA A 95 16.29 8.72 0.13
CA ALA A 95 16.74 7.36 0.40
C ALA A 95 17.88 6.93 -0.54
N THR A 96 17.76 7.22 -1.84
CA THR A 96 18.78 6.88 -2.84
C THR A 96 20.09 7.64 -2.60
N ASP A 97 20.02 8.94 -2.31
CA ASP A 97 21.20 9.77 -2.04
C ASP A 97 21.89 9.34 -0.73
N PHE A 98 21.11 9.01 0.30
CA PHE A 98 21.63 8.46 1.54
C PHE A 98 22.33 7.11 1.33
N ALA A 99 21.74 6.20 0.55
CA ALA A 99 22.36 4.92 0.20
C ALA A 99 23.71 5.05 -0.53
N ARG A 100 23.83 6.05 -1.40
CA ARG A 100 25.12 6.37 -2.06
C ARG A 100 26.13 6.89 -1.05
N ALA A 101 25.72 7.79 -0.17
CA ALA A 101 26.59 8.39 0.83
C ALA A 101 27.05 7.40 1.90
N SER A 102 26.19 6.47 2.33
CA SER A 102 26.50 5.47 3.36
C SER A 102 27.28 4.25 2.84
N GLY A 103 27.44 4.13 1.51
CA GLY A 103 28.03 2.94 0.87
C GLY A 103 27.07 1.77 0.68
N ASP A 104 25.80 1.90 1.09
CA ASP A 104 24.76 0.88 0.93
C ASP A 104 24.12 0.87 -0.47
N SER A 105 24.91 1.05 -1.53
CA SER A 105 24.39 1.19 -2.91
C SER A 105 23.60 -0.03 -3.41
N TRP A 106 23.68 -1.18 -2.74
CA TRP A 106 22.90 -2.37 -3.05
C TRP A 106 21.38 -2.11 -2.96
N VAL A 107 20.94 -1.28 -2.01
CA VAL A 107 19.51 -1.01 -1.78
C VAL A 107 18.84 -0.26 -2.93
N ILE A 108 19.63 0.50 -3.70
CA ILE A 108 19.15 1.28 -4.85
C ILE A 108 18.50 0.37 -5.90
N ARG A 109 18.93 -0.90 -6.01
CA ARG A 109 18.31 -1.88 -6.92
C ARG A 109 16.91 -2.32 -6.49
N HIS A 110 16.55 -2.05 -5.25
CA HIS A 110 15.28 -2.41 -4.61
C HIS A 110 14.36 -1.19 -4.38
N LEU A 111 14.78 0.01 -4.79
CA LEU A 111 13.98 1.24 -4.84
C LEU A 111 13.57 1.56 -6.28
N PRO A 112 12.46 2.28 -6.53
CA PRO A 112 12.09 2.71 -7.87
C PRO A 112 13.05 3.81 -8.35
N ALA A 113 13.46 3.77 -9.62
CA ALA A 113 14.24 4.83 -10.24
C ALA A 113 13.28 5.95 -10.67
N ILE A 114 13.27 7.01 -9.88
CA ILE A 114 12.57 8.25 -10.22
C ILE A 114 13.44 9.01 -11.22
N LEU A 115 12.88 9.22 -12.42
CA LEU A 115 13.53 9.94 -13.52
C LEU A 115 13.21 11.43 -13.44
N HIS A 116 11.98 11.76 -13.05
CA HIS A 116 11.53 13.14 -12.88
C HIS A 116 10.45 13.23 -11.80
N GLY A 117 10.40 14.34 -11.09
CA GLY A 117 9.35 14.63 -10.11
C GLY A 117 9.11 16.13 -10.06
N GLU A 118 7.85 16.53 -10.20
CA GLU A 118 7.46 17.94 -10.13
C GLU A 118 6.08 18.12 -9.50
N GLU A 119 5.84 19.34 -9.06
CA GLU A 119 4.53 19.78 -8.56
C GLU A 119 4.13 21.04 -9.32
N ARG A 120 2.87 21.08 -9.75
CA ARG A 120 2.26 22.25 -10.40
C ARG A 120 1.14 22.75 -9.52
N GLU A 121 1.16 24.04 -9.19
CA GLU A 121 0.06 24.67 -8.50
C GLU A 121 -1.19 24.62 -9.40
N LEU A 122 -2.28 24.13 -8.84
CA LEU A 122 -3.60 24.21 -9.44
C LEU A 122 -4.32 25.38 -8.78
N GLY A 123 -5.03 26.18 -9.58
CA GLY A 123 -5.81 27.30 -9.07
C GLY A 123 -6.77 26.87 -7.95
N SER A 124 -6.99 27.76 -6.97
CA SER A 124 -7.84 27.52 -5.81
C SER A 124 -9.25 27.09 -6.25
N LYS A 125 -9.74 25.96 -5.72
CA LYS A 125 -11.15 25.57 -5.88
C LYS A 125 -11.91 25.92 -4.61
N CYS A 126 -12.97 26.72 -4.74
CA CYS A 126 -13.94 26.91 -3.67
C CYS A 126 -14.85 25.69 -3.62
N HIS A 127 -14.87 24.98 -2.49
CA HIS A 127 -15.87 23.96 -2.22
C HIS A 127 -16.99 24.58 -1.37
N PRO A 128 -18.26 24.55 -1.81
CA PRO A 128 -19.37 24.89 -0.93
C PRO A 128 -19.49 23.81 0.15
N SER A 129 -19.38 24.19 1.43
CA SER A 129 -19.53 23.25 2.53
C SER A 129 -20.99 22.96 2.84
N GLY A 130 -21.29 21.69 3.10
CA GLY A 130 -22.57 21.30 3.68
C GLY A 130 -22.81 21.98 5.03
N ASN A 131 -24.03 22.49 5.21
CA ASN A 131 -24.71 22.98 6.42
C ASN A 131 -24.00 23.97 7.37
N SER A 132 -22.75 24.40 7.15
CA SER A 132 -22.03 25.31 8.06
C SER A 132 -21.67 26.68 7.48
N GLY A 133 -21.88 26.92 6.18
CA GLY A 133 -21.74 28.26 5.57
C GLY A 133 -20.32 28.85 5.59
N GLN A 134 -19.30 28.08 5.97
CA GLN A 134 -17.90 28.47 5.78
C GLN A 134 -17.41 27.96 4.43
N GLU A 135 -16.97 28.88 3.58
CA GLU A 135 -16.18 28.58 2.37
C GLU A 135 -14.76 28.21 2.79
N TYR A 136 -14.27 27.05 2.33
CA TYR A 136 -12.85 26.73 2.42
C TYR A 136 -12.26 26.71 1.01
N THR A 137 -11.18 27.44 0.83
CA THR A 137 -10.33 27.38 -0.35
C THR A 137 -9.23 26.35 -0.08
N GLU A 138 -9.35 25.17 -0.67
CA GLU A 138 -8.21 24.26 -0.78
C GLU A 138 -7.45 24.60 -2.06
N SER A 139 -6.23 25.15 -1.93
CA SER A 139 -5.29 25.17 -3.04
C SER A 139 -4.83 23.74 -3.31
N GLY A 140 -4.93 23.31 -4.57
CA GLY A 140 -4.52 21.98 -4.99
C GLY A 140 -3.14 22.03 -5.64
N VAL A 141 -2.40 20.93 -5.56
CA VAL A 141 -1.19 20.71 -6.37
C VAL A 141 -1.39 19.46 -7.22
N LEU A 142 -0.98 19.54 -8.47
CA LEU A 142 -0.79 18.38 -9.33
C LEU A 142 0.64 17.89 -9.16
N ARG A 143 0.80 16.70 -8.62
CA ARG A 143 2.08 16.00 -8.52
C ARG A 143 2.25 15.09 -9.73
N ILE A 144 3.39 15.20 -10.40
CA ILE A 144 3.77 14.35 -11.53
C ILE A 144 5.07 13.66 -11.16
N VAL A 145 5.07 12.33 -11.25
CA VAL A 145 6.25 11.50 -11.04
C VAL A 145 6.45 10.65 -12.27
N VAL A 146 7.64 10.74 -12.87
CA VAL A 146 8.08 9.89 -13.96
C VAL A 146 9.09 8.91 -13.39
N GLN A 147 8.81 7.63 -13.53
CA GLN A 147 9.67 6.55 -13.08
C GLN A 147 9.93 5.57 -14.21
N GLU A 148 10.92 4.71 -14.02
CA GLU A 148 11.11 3.56 -14.91
C GLU A 148 9.88 2.63 -14.95
N GLU A 149 9.75 1.87 -16.03
CA GLU A 149 8.77 0.78 -16.08
C GLU A 149 9.27 -0.43 -15.26
N LEU A 150 8.42 -0.89 -14.33
CA LEU A 150 8.64 -2.08 -13.52
C LEU A 150 7.58 -3.14 -13.80
N HIS A 151 7.92 -4.39 -13.51
CA HIS A 151 7.00 -5.53 -13.62
C HIS A 151 6.35 -5.84 -12.28
N ARG A 152 5.10 -6.30 -12.30
CA ARG A 152 4.41 -6.68 -11.05
C ARG A 152 5.03 -7.95 -10.50
N ILE A 153 5.23 -8.02 -9.18
CA ILE A 153 5.79 -9.23 -8.55
C ILE A 153 5.00 -10.50 -8.88
N THR A 154 3.71 -10.35 -9.17
CA THR A 154 2.79 -11.45 -9.52
C THR A 154 3.01 -12.03 -10.92
N GLU A 155 3.87 -11.42 -11.74
CA GLU A 155 4.28 -11.98 -13.04
C GLU A 155 5.38 -13.05 -12.87
N LEU A 156 6.04 -13.13 -11.71
CA LEU A 156 7.02 -14.18 -11.40
C LEU A 156 6.30 -15.52 -11.28
N THR A 157 6.80 -16.54 -11.96
CA THR A 157 6.10 -17.84 -12.08
C THR A 157 6.76 -18.95 -11.29
N THR A 158 8.01 -18.78 -10.86
CA THR A 158 8.74 -19.76 -10.08
C THR A 158 8.91 -19.32 -8.63
N ALA A 159 8.92 -20.29 -7.73
CA ALA A 159 9.12 -20.05 -6.31
C ALA A 159 10.46 -19.38 -5.97
N ALA A 160 11.54 -19.75 -6.68
CA ALA A 160 12.87 -19.20 -6.43
C ALA A 160 12.94 -17.71 -6.81
N GLU A 161 12.39 -17.34 -7.96
CA GLU A 161 12.33 -15.95 -8.41
C GLU A 161 11.48 -15.08 -7.47
N LEU A 162 10.28 -15.58 -7.11
CA LEU A 162 9.38 -14.89 -6.19
C LEU A 162 10.00 -14.74 -4.79
N GLY A 163 10.65 -15.79 -4.29
CA GLY A 163 11.37 -15.78 -3.02
C GLY A 163 12.50 -14.75 -2.98
N GLU A 164 13.32 -14.69 -4.02
CA GLU A 164 14.40 -13.70 -4.11
C GLU A 164 13.88 -12.26 -4.22
N ALA A 165 12.76 -12.05 -4.93
CA ALA A 165 12.10 -10.75 -4.95
C ALA A 165 11.61 -10.34 -3.56
N PHE A 166 10.94 -11.23 -2.82
CA PHE A 166 10.50 -10.96 -1.46
C PHE A 166 11.65 -10.68 -0.49
N ARG A 167 12.75 -11.44 -0.56
CA ARG A 167 13.97 -11.16 0.24
C ARG A 167 14.51 -9.76 -0.04
N GLY A 168 14.61 -9.39 -1.31
CA GLY A 168 15.07 -8.07 -1.71
C GLY A 168 14.21 -6.94 -1.14
N ILE A 169 12.88 -7.09 -1.25
CA ILE A 169 11.90 -6.14 -0.71
C ILE A 169 12.00 -6.06 0.82
N PHE A 170 12.06 -7.20 1.51
CA PHE A 170 12.20 -7.25 2.95
C PHE A 170 13.47 -6.53 3.42
N ARG A 171 14.63 -6.85 2.83
CA ARG A 171 15.91 -6.21 3.18
C ARG A 171 15.91 -4.72 2.87
N CYS A 172 15.30 -4.32 1.75
CA CYS A 172 15.10 -2.91 1.42
C CYS A 172 14.27 -2.19 2.47
N TYR A 173 13.15 -2.79 2.90
CA TYR A 173 12.30 -2.21 3.93
C TYR A 173 13.03 -2.11 5.29
N ARG A 174 13.76 -3.16 5.68
CA ARG A 174 14.63 -3.14 6.87
C ARG A 174 15.61 -1.99 6.83
N TRP A 175 16.33 -1.83 5.71
CA TRP A 175 17.27 -0.73 5.51
C TRP A 175 16.60 0.65 5.58
N LEU A 176 15.43 0.80 4.94
CA LEU A 176 14.64 2.03 4.97
C LEU A 176 14.27 2.40 6.41
N TYR A 177 13.83 1.45 7.22
CA TYR A 177 13.44 1.71 8.60
C TYR A 177 14.65 1.96 9.52
N GLU A 178 15.61 1.03 9.55
CA GLU A 178 16.72 1.05 10.52
C GLU A 178 17.75 2.14 10.23
N LYS A 179 18.01 2.44 8.95
CA LYS A 179 19.08 3.37 8.55
C LYS A 179 18.54 4.68 7.97
N ALA A 180 17.55 4.61 7.06
CA ALA A 180 17.01 5.81 6.43
C ALA A 180 15.88 6.47 7.24
N HIS A 181 15.41 5.81 8.31
CA HIS A 181 14.30 6.26 9.16
C HIS A 181 13.00 6.52 8.39
N ILE A 182 12.72 5.72 7.35
CA ILE A 182 11.52 5.81 6.52
C ILE A 182 10.59 4.63 6.82
N VAL A 183 9.32 4.93 7.07
CA VAL A 183 8.24 3.94 7.21
C VAL A 183 7.35 3.98 5.96
N HIS A 184 6.99 2.81 5.41
CA HIS A 184 6.28 2.75 4.13
C HIS A 184 4.77 3.00 4.26
N ARG A 185 4.13 2.32 5.23
CA ARG A 185 2.69 2.44 5.58
C ARG A 185 1.66 1.97 4.54
N ASP A 186 2.09 1.40 3.43
CA ASP A 186 1.20 0.89 2.37
C ASP A 186 1.85 -0.26 1.59
N ILE A 187 2.52 -1.16 2.31
CA ILE A 187 2.98 -2.41 1.71
C ILE A 187 1.73 -3.20 1.30
N SER A 188 1.62 -3.47 0.00
CA SER A 188 0.51 -4.18 -0.60
C SER A 188 1.00 -4.88 -1.86
N LEU A 189 0.30 -5.93 -2.30
CA LEU A 189 0.73 -6.71 -3.46
C LEU A 189 0.87 -5.86 -4.74
N SER A 190 0.07 -4.81 -4.91
CA SER A 190 0.17 -3.89 -6.05
C SER A 190 1.41 -3.00 -6.02
N ASN A 191 2.03 -2.84 -4.86
CA ASN A 191 3.19 -1.99 -4.62
C ASN A 191 4.50 -2.81 -4.58
N LEU A 192 4.39 -4.14 -4.66
CA LEU A 192 5.53 -5.04 -4.80
C LEU A 192 5.79 -5.29 -6.29
N MET A 193 6.95 -4.85 -6.75
CA MET A 193 7.37 -4.95 -8.14
C MET A 193 8.67 -5.75 -8.25
N PHE A 194 9.13 -5.99 -9.47
CA PHE A 194 10.48 -6.45 -9.72
C PHE A 194 11.07 -5.84 -10.98
N ARG A 195 12.38 -5.98 -11.11
CA ARG A 195 13.16 -5.71 -12.31
C ARG A 195 14.16 -6.84 -12.54
N THR A 196 14.63 -6.96 -13.76
CA THR A 196 15.73 -7.87 -14.11
C THR A 196 16.92 -7.05 -14.63
N VAL A 197 18.08 -7.23 -14.00
CA VAL A 197 19.34 -6.58 -14.42
C VAL A 197 20.38 -7.66 -14.63
N ASN A 198 20.89 -7.79 -15.86
CA ASN A 198 21.87 -8.82 -16.25
C ASN A 198 21.43 -10.24 -15.88
N GLY A 199 20.17 -10.58 -16.12
CA GLY A 199 19.59 -11.90 -15.78
C GLY A 199 19.29 -12.12 -14.30
N LYS A 200 19.60 -11.16 -13.41
CA LYS A 200 19.28 -11.25 -11.98
C LYS A 200 18.03 -10.44 -11.64
N ILE A 201 17.14 -11.06 -10.86
CA ILE A 201 15.92 -10.45 -10.36
C ILE A 201 16.20 -9.63 -9.11
N TYR A 202 15.56 -8.47 -9.03
CA TYR A 202 15.51 -7.63 -7.84
C TYR A 202 14.06 -7.27 -7.55
N GLY A 203 13.56 -7.66 -6.39
CA GLY A 203 12.28 -7.15 -5.89
C GLY A 203 12.41 -5.66 -5.58
N VAL A 204 11.40 -4.88 -5.94
CA VAL A 204 11.36 -3.42 -5.78
C VAL A 204 10.14 -3.05 -4.94
N LEU A 205 10.37 -2.34 -3.84
CA LEU A 205 9.30 -1.76 -3.05
C LEU A 205 8.91 -0.42 -3.67
N ASN A 206 7.67 -0.29 -4.16
CA ASN A 206 7.20 0.88 -4.90
C ASN A 206 6.11 1.65 -4.14
N ASP A 207 5.78 2.85 -4.60
CA ASP A 207 4.69 3.71 -4.12
C ASP A 207 4.89 4.25 -2.68
N PHE A 208 5.68 5.33 -2.57
CA PHE A 208 6.03 5.97 -1.29
C PHE A 208 5.07 7.13 -0.91
N ASP A 209 3.92 7.25 -1.56
CA ASP A 209 3.00 8.38 -1.36
C ASP A 209 2.39 8.50 0.05
N LEU A 210 2.37 7.38 0.78
CA LEU A 210 1.92 7.30 2.17
C LEU A 210 3.07 7.21 3.17
N SER A 211 4.30 7.12 2.68
CA SER A 211 5.49 6.98 3.50
C SER A 211 5.78 8.23 4.33
N VAL A 212 6.55 8.02 5.38
CA VAL A 212 6.89 9.05 6.37
C VAL A 212 8.37 8.93 6.69
N ASP A 213 9.07 10.06 6.63
CA ASP A 213 10.39 10.23 7.23
C ASP A 213 10.21 10.52 8.74
N MET A 214 10.68 9.61 9.58
CA MET A 214 10.55 9.70 11.04
C MET A 214 11.42 10.80 11.67
N ASN A 215 12.34 11.39 10.91
CA ASN A 215 13.17 12.52 11.31
C ASN A 215 12.55 13.87 10.92
N ALA A 216 11.56 13.89 10.03
CA ALA A 216 10.87 15.12 9.65
C ALA A 216 9.84 15.54 10.73
N GLU A 217 9.63 16.84 10.92
CA GLU A 217 8.61 17.36 11.84
C GLU A 217 7.47 18.06 11.07
N PRO A 218 6.19 17.81 11.40
CA PRO A 218 5.71 16.84 12.39
C PRO A 218 5.92 15.40 11.92
N ARG A 219 6.44 14.52 12.79
CA ARG A 219 6.73 13.10 12.45
C ARG A 219 5.55 12.34 11.88
N PHE A 220 4.34 12.72 12.26
CA PHE A 220 3.13 12.16 11.70
C PHE A 220 2.22 13.31 11.28
N PRO A 221 1.70 13.30 10.04
CA PRO A 221 0.70 14.28 9.60
C PRO A 221 -0.49 14.27 10.55
N SER A 222 -1.04 15.45 10.85
CA SER A 222 -2.25 15.64 11.66
C SER A 222 -3.54 15.14 10.98
N ASP A 223 -3.44 14.24 9.99
CA ASP A 223 -4.58 13.69 9.24
C ASP A 223 -5.41 12.77 10.15
N SER A 224 -6.31 13.38 10.91
CA SER A 224 -7.20 12.79 11.90
C SER A 224 -8.34 11.95 11.32
N GLU A 225 -8.37 11.64 10.02
CA GLU A 225 -9.54 10.96 9.42
C GLU A 225 -9.24 9.76 8.51
N GLN A 226 -7.98 9.46 8.16
CA GLN A 226 -7.69 8.32 7.28
C GLN A 226 -6.52 7.48 7.79
N ARG A 227 -6.82 6.23 8.17
CA ARG A 227 -5.80 5.19 8.38
C ARG A 227 -5.26 4.82 6.99
N PRO A 228 -4.02 5.23 6.65
CA PRO A 228 -3.47 4.93 5.34
C PRO A 228 -3.18 3.44 5.23
N GLY A 229 -3.30 2.92 4.01
CA GLY A 229 -3.04 1.52 3.71
C GLY A 229 -4.13 0.89 2.84
N THR A 230 -3.77 -0.22 2.22
CA THR A 230 -4.65 -1.04 1.41
C THR A 230 -5.30 -2.12 2.27
N LEU A 231 -6.63 -2.08 2.46
CA LEU A 231 -7.34 -2.81 3.52
C LEU A 231 -6.97 -4.30 3.66
N PRO A 232 -6.95 -5.14 2.59
CA PRO A 232 -6.58 -6.55 2.71
C PRO A 232 -5.18 -6.80 3.30
N TYR A 233 -4.25 -5.85 3.14
CA TYR A 233 -2.88 -5.94 3.63
C TYR A 233 -2.68 -5.19 4.95
N MET A 234 -3.54 -4.23 5.27
CA MET A 234 -3.44 -3.44 6.49
C MET A 234 -3.36 -4.30 7.76
N ALA A 235 -2.40 -4.01 8.64
CA ALA A 235 -2.20 -4.68 9.92
C ALA A 235 -3.47 -4.71 10.78
N LEU A 236 -3.66 -5.79 11.56
CA LEU A 236 -4.87 -6.01 12.36
C LEU A 236 -5.17 -4.84 13.31
N GLU A 237 -4.17 -4.32 14.00
CA GLU A 237 -4.33 -3.20 14.94
C GLU A 237 -4.68 -1.87 14.26
N LEU A 238 -4.33 -1.72 12.97
CA LEU A 238 -4.75 -0.57 12.17
C LEU A 238 -6.21 -0.71 11.68
N LEU A 239 -6.79 -1.91 11.68
CA LEU A 239 -8.21 -2.11 11.34
C LEU A 239 -9.15 -1.91 12.54
N ALA A 240 -8.67 -2.11 13.77
CA ALA A 240 -9.49 -2.01 14.98
C ALA A 240 -9.93 -0.55 15.25
N PRO A 241 -11.21 -0.22 15.47
CA PRO A 241 -11.71 1.14 15.61
C PRO A 241 -11.34 1.78 16.98
N ARG A 242 -10.04 1.99 17.23
CA ARG A 242 -9.50 2.67 18.41
C ARG A 242 -8.97 4.06 18.04
N PRO A 243 -9.57 5.14 18.58
CA PRO A 243 -8.99 6.48 18.55
C PRO A 243 -8.17 6.78 19.83
N PRO A 244 -7.05 7.52 19.75
CA PRO A 244 -6.36 7.90 18.52
C PRO A 244 -5.77 6.66 17.82
N PRO A 245 -5.55 6.70 16.49
CA PRO A 245 -4.87 5.62 15.78
C PRO A 245 -3.49 5.36 16.43
N PRO A 246 -3.06 4.09 16.53
CA PRO A 246 -1.79 3.78 17.17
C PRO A 246 -0.62 4.42 16.42
N ARG A 247 0.48 4.67 17.14
CA ARG A 247 1.78 4.96 16.50
C ARG A 247 2.08 3.85 15.50
N HIS A 248 2.53 4.20 14.29
CA HIS A 248 2.90 3.21 13.29
C HIS A 248 4.21 2.53 13.71
N PHE A 249 4.15 1.23 14.00
CA PHE A 249 5.31 0.39 14.27
C PHE A 249 5.77 -0.32 12.99
N TYR A 250 7.06 -0.60 12.83
CA TYR A 250 7.54 -1.30 11.62
C TYR A 250 6.91 -2.68 11.46
N ARG A 251 6.53 -3.34 12.58
CA ARG A 251 5.83 -4.63 12.52
C ARG A 251 4.48 -4.56 11.79
N PHE A 252 3.87 -3.38 11.65
CA PHE A 252 2.65 -3.23 10.84
C PHE A 252 2.94 -3.38 9.35
N ASP A 253 4.08 -2.87 8.89
CA ASP A 253 4.53 -3.06 7.52
C ASP A 253 5.01 -4.51 7.30
N LEU A 254 5.63 -5.15 8.32
CA LEU A 254 5.93 -6.59 8.28
C LEU A 254 4.66 -7.46 8.21
N GLU A 255 3.61 -7.14 8.98
CA GLU A 255 2.33 -7.84 8.90
C GLU A 255 1.70 -7.67 7.50
N SER A 256 1.83 -6.48 6.93
CA SER A 256 1.38 -6.18 5.56
C SER A 256 2.16 -6.98 4.51
N LEU A 257 3.49 -7.10 4.68
CA LEU A 257 4.34 -7.92 3.82
C LEU A 257 3.98 -9.40 3.92
N PHE A 258 3.72 -9.91 5.12
CA PHE A 258 3.24 -11.27 5.33
C PHE A 258 1.93 -11.52 4.57
N TYR A 259 0.93 -10.65 4.70
CA TYR A 259 -0.32 -10.81 3.93
C TYR A 259 -0.10 -10.73 2.41
N ALA A 260 0.83 -9.88 1.95
CA ALA A 260 1.17 -9.80 0.53
C ALA A 260 1.81 -11.09 0.00
N MET A 261 2.73 -11.69 0.77
CA MET A 261 3.37 -12.98 0.45
C MET A 261 2.37 -14.14 0.44
N LEU A 262 1.51 -14.19 1.45
CA LEU A 262 0.44 -15.18 1.56
C LEU A 262 -0.51 -15.11 0.36
N ILE A 263 -1.00 -13.91 0.04
CA ILE A 263 -1.91 -13.70 -1.09
C ILE A 263 -1.21 -14.02 -2.42
N ALA A 264 0.05 -13.59 -2.62
CA ALA A 264 0.79 -13.88 -3.84
C ALA A 264 0.93 -15.39 -4.10
N SER A 265 1.36 -16.14 -3.08
CA SER A 265 1.60 -17.58 -3.18
C SER A 265 0.31 -18.40 -3.34
N CYS A 266 -0.82 -17.91 -2.82
CA CYS A 266 -2.11 -18.61 -2.90
C CYS A 266 -2.99 -18.19 -4.08
N HIS A 267 -2.84 -16.98 -4.62
CA HIS A 267 -3.76 -16.47 -5.65
C HIS A 267 -3.27 -16.67 -7.07
N TYR A 268 -1.98 -16.94 -7.28
CA TYR A 268 -1.36 -16.90 -8.61
C TYR A 268 -0.76 -18.25 -9.01
N HIS A 269 -1.01 -18.64 -10.25
CA HIS A 269 -0.40 -19.80 -10.91
C HIS A 269 -0.04 -19.39 -12.35
N ASP A 270 1.20 -19.63 -12.77
CA ASP A 270 1.73 -19.20 -14.08
C ASP A 270 1.45 -17.71 -14.41
N GLY A 271 1.63 -16.84 -13.41
CA GLY A 271 1.42 -15.39 -13.55
C GLY A 271 -0.04 -14.95 -13.66
N LYS A 272 -0.99 -15.87 -13.49
CA LYS A 272 -2.44 -15.61 -13.59
C LYS A 272 -3.13 -15.85 -12.26
N LYS A 273 -4.14 -15.05 -11.98
CA LYS A 273 -5.03 -15.28 -10.83
C LYS A 273 -5.82 -16.56 -11.04
N ILE A 274 -5.87 -17.42 -10.02
CA ILE A 274 -6.76 -18.58 -9.99
C ILE A 274 -8.21 -18.16 -9.72
N GLU A 275 -9.18 -19.03 -10.01
CA GLU A 275 -10.60 -18.73 -9.78
C GLU A 275 -10.97 -18.76 -8.29
N ASP A 276 -10.69 -19.89 -7.62
CA ASP A 276 -10.95 -20.07 -6.19
C ASP A 276 -9.81 -19.49 -5.36
N ARG A 277 -9.95 -18.21 -4.99
CA ARG A 277 -8.93 -17.45 -4.27
C ARG A 277 -9.27 -17.36 -2.79
N PRO A 278 -8.45 -17.93 -1.88
CA PRO A 278 -8.68 -17.80 -0.45
C PRO A 278 -8.60 -16.33 -0.04
N PHE A 279 -9.48 -15.88 0.85
CA PHE A 279 -9.53 -14.48 1.30
C PHE A 279 -9.95 -13.44 0.24
N GLU A 280 -10.50 -13.86 -0.91
CA GLU A 280 -11.01 -12.89 -1.90
C GLU A 280 -12.04 -11.93 -1.28
N GLU A 281 -12.82 -12.41 -0.32
CA GLU A 281 -13.80 -11.59 0.39
C GLU A 281 -13.16 -10.42 1.14
N TRP A 282 -11.89 -10.50 1.53
CA TRP A 282 -11.19 -9.42 2.25
C TRP A 282 -11.14 -8.12 1.45
N GLN A 283 -11.18 -8.20 0.12
CA GLN A 283 -11.19 -7.03 -0.76
C GLN A 283 -12.48 -6.19 -0.64
N HIS A 284 -13.55 -6.80 -0.15
CA HIS A 284 -14.89 -6.21 -0.15
C HIS A 284 -15.41 -5.91 1.27
N LEU A 285 -14.66 -6.29 2.31
CA LEU A 285 -15.05 -6.09 3.70
C LEU A 285 -14.76 -4.67 4.18
N ALA A 286 -15.69 -4.12 4.96
CA ALA A 286 -15.46 -2.93 5.75
C ALA A 286 -14.37 -3.19 6.82
N PRO A 287 -13.63 -2.15 7.28
CA PRO A 287 -12.47 -2.32 8.17
C PRO A 287 -12.76 -3.17 9.43
N THR A 288 -13.89 -2.94 10.11
CA THR A 288 -14.27 -3.70 11.31
C THR A 288 -14.52 -5.17 11.00
N ALA A 289 -15.20 -5.50 9.90
CA ALA A 289 -15.47 -6.88 9.51
C ALA A 289 -14.17 -7.60 9.11
N LEU A 290 -13.28 -6.90 8.38
CA LEU A 290 -11.98 -7.42 8.01
C LEU A 290 -11.10 -7.70 9.25
N CYS A 291 -11.14 -6.82 10.25
CA CYS A 291 -10.46 -7.02 11.53
C CYS A 291 -10.86 -8.37 12.16
N TYR A 292 -12.17 -8.67 12.26
CA TYR A 292 -12.63 -9.94 12.81
C TYR A 292 -12.19 -11.15 11.98
N ARG A 293 -12.20 -11.06 10.64
CA ARG A 293 -11.74 -12.14 9.76
C ARG A 293 -10.25 -12.41 9.91
N LYS A 294 -9.42 -11.37 9.94
CA LYS A 294 -7.97 -11.51 10.17
C LYS A 294 -7.65 -12.09 11.54
N ASN A 295 -8.34 -11.61 12.59
CA ASN A 295 -8.19 -12.18 13.92
C ASN A 295 -8.56 -13.67 13.95
N SER A 296 -9.65 -14.07 13.27
CA SER A 296 -10.03 -15.47 13.13
C SER A 296 -8.96 -16.28 12.41
N PHE A 297 -8.40 -15.78 11.30
CA PHE A 297 -7.33 -16.44 10.56
C PHE A 297 -6.07 -16.66 11.43
N LEU A 298 -5.59 -15.60 12.09
CA LEU A 298 -4.39 -15.66 12.93
C LEU A 298 -4.53 -16.67 14.08
N ASN A 299 -5.72 -16.82 14.67
CA ASN A 299 -5.91 -17.67 15.85
C ASN A 299 -6.43 -19.09 15.52
N LEU A 300 -7.42 -19.21 14.65
CA LEU A 300 -8.23 -20.43 14.50
C LEU A 300 -8.29 -20.94 13.05
N GLY A 301 -8.09 -20.07 12.07
CA GLY A 301 -8.23 -20.42 10.65
C GLY A 301 -7.09 -21.29 10.14
N PRO A 302 -7.36 -22.17 9.15
CA PRO A 302 -6.31 -22.88 8.44
C PRO A 302 -5.47 -21.88 7.62
N VAL A 303 -4.18 -22.20 7.43
CA VAL A 303 -3.38 -21.54 6.41
C VAL A 303 -3.78 -22.14 5.06
N PRO A 304 -4.19 -21.33 4.07
CA PRO A 304 -4.52 -21.85 2.76
C PRO A 304 -3.27 -22.41 2.08
N ALA A 305 -3.43 -23.51 1.37
CA ALA A 305 -2.37 -24.08 0.56
C ALA A 305 -1.95 -23.07 -0.54
N PRO A 306 -0.63 -22.90 -0.78
CA PRO A 306 -0.14 -22.21 -1.96
C PRO A 306 -0.58 -22.91 -3.26
N THR A 307 -0.49 -22.21 -4.38
CA THR A 307 -0.62 -22.86 -5.69
C THR A 307 0.57 -23.78 -5.95
N SER A 308 0.43 -24.69 -6.92
CA SER A 308 1.46 -25.70 -7.23
C SER A 308 2.84 -25.10 -7.56
N ASN A 309 2.90 -23.91 -8.18
CA ASN A 309 4.16 -23.22 -8.49
C ASN A 309 4.89 -22.73 -7.23
N PHE A 310 4.16 -22.55 -6.13
CA PHE A 310 4.62 -21.97 -4.89
C PHE A 310 4.42 -22.91 -3.71
N ALA A 311 4.34 -24.23 -3.95
CA ALA A 311 4.07 -25.22 -2.90
C ALA A 311 5.08 -25.16 -1.73
N ASN A 312 6.33 -24.74 -1.99
CA ASN A 312 7.36 -24.53 -0.96
C ASN A 312 7.11 -23.31 -0.05
N PHE A 313 6.09 -22.49 -0.32
CA PHE A 313 5.67 -21.40 0.56
C PHE A 313 4.76 -21.88 1.69
N ASP A 314 4.36 -23.15 1.74
CA ASP A 314 3.41 -23.65 2.74
C ASP A 314 3.96 -23.50 4.17
N ASP A 315 5.17 -24.02 4.43
CA ASP A 315 5.85 -23.90 5.72
C ASP A 315 6.18 -22.43 6.05
N LEU A 316 6.56 -21.63 5.05
CA LEU A 316 6.80 -20.19 5.20
C LEU A 316 5.55 -19.46 5.69
N ASN A 317 4.41 -19.71 5.03
CA ASN A 317 3.13 -19.10 5.37
C ASN A 317 2.68 -19.50 6.78
N TRP A 318 2.95 -20.75 7.17
CA TRP A 318 2.67 -21.24 8.51
C TRP A 318 3.52 -20.55 9.58
N ASP A 319 4.84 -20.48 9.39
CA ASP A 319 5.76 -19.91 10.38
C ASP A 319 5.59 -18.40 10.53
N LEU A 320 5.38 -17.67 9.42
CA LEU A 320 5.06 -16.24 9.48
C LEU A 320 3.73 -16.01 10.24
N ARG A 321 2.67 -16.79 9.95
CA ARG A 321 1.41 -16.70 10.71
C ARG A 321 1.66 -16.99 12.18
N ALA A 322 2.39 -18.05 12.50
CA ALA A 322 2.67 -18.46 13.88
C ALA A 322 3.39 -17.35 14.64
N MET A 323 4.42 -16.74 14.05
CA MET A 323 5.15 -15.61 14.63
C MET A 323 4.20 -14.45 15.00
N PHE A 324 3.31 -14.03 14.10
CA PHE A 324 2.34 -12.98 14.42
C PHE A 324 1.31 -13.41 15.47
N ARG A 325 0.81 -14.65 15.40
CA ARG A 325 -0.12 -15.21 16.39
C ARG A 325 0.47 -15.19 17.80
N GLU A 326 1.70 -15.67 17.96
CA GLU A 326 2.40 -15.67 19.25
C GLU A 326 2.63 -14.24 19.76
N GLY A 327 2.94 -13.30 18.86
CA GLY A 327 3.05 -11.88 19.19
C GLY A 327 1.75 -11.30 19.78
N PHE A 328 0.61 -11.56 19.15
CA PHE A 328 -0.71 -11.14 19.66
C PHE A 328 -1.06 -11.81 20.99
N HIS A 329 -0.75 -13.10 21.17
CA HIS A 329 -0.95 -13.79 22.45
C HIS A 329 -0.10 -13.20 23.57
N ALA A 330 1.16 -12.86 23.28
CA ALA A 330 2.06 -12.23 24.24
C ALA A 330 1.55 -10.84 24.66
N GLN A 331 1.07 -10.03 23.71
CA GLN A 331 0.46 -8.74 23.99
C GLN A 331 -0.79 -8.89 24.87
N ALA A 332 -1.68 -9.83 24.55
CA ALA A 332 -2.90 -10.09 25.32
C ALA A 332 -2.60 -10.56 26.76
N LYS A 333 -1.57 -11.39 26.93
CA LYS A 333 -1.10 -11.84 28.25
C LYS A 333 -0.56 -10.66 29.07
N ASP A 334 0.26 -9.80 28.46
CA ASP A 334 0.78 -8.61 29.15
C ASP A 334 -0.34 -7.62 29.51
N ASP A 335 -1.32 -7.39 28.61
CA ASP A 335 -2.54 -6.61 28.89
C ASP A 335 -3.29 -7.15 30.12
N TYR A 336 -3.47 -8.47 30.20
CA TYR A 336 -4.11 -9.13 31.35
C TYR A 336 -3.32 -8.90 32.64
N MET A 337 -2.01 -9.12 32.63
CA MET A 337 -1.15 -8.95 33.81
C MET A 337 -1.15 -7.51 34.31
N ARG A 338 -1.10 -6.53 33.40
CA ARG A 338 -1.22 -5.10 33.73
C ARG A 338 -2.53 -4.77 34.43
N ARG A 339 -3.66 -5.28 33.91
CA ARG A 339 -4.99 -4.97 34.44
C ARG A 339 -5.30 -5.67 35.76
N GLN A 340 -4.88 -6.92 35.93
CA GLN A 340 -5.21 -7.71 37.12
C GLN A 340 -4.30 -7.40 38.30
N PHE A 341 -3.01 -7.16 38.04
CA PHE A 341 -2.00 -7.11 39.10
C PHE A 341 -1.29 -5.76 39.21
N ALA A 342 -1.79 -4.72 38.53
CA ALA A 342 -1.12 -3.41 38.42
C ALA A 342 0.36 -3.53 38.02
N HIS A 343 0.69 -4.56 37.24
CA HIS A 343 2.05 -4.88 36.85
C HIS A 343 2.65 -3.75 36.01
N LYS A 344 3.84 -3.27 36.38
CA LYS A 344 4.59 -2.32 35.54
C LYS A 344 5.16 -3.07 34.34
N SER A 345 4.51 -2.95 33.20
CA SER A 345 4.94 -3.63 31.97
C SER A 345 6.15 -2.95 31.34
N ASN A 346 7.10 -3.78 30.92
CA ASN A 346 8.20 -3.42 30.02
C ASN A 346 8.00 -4.08 28.64
N PHE A 347 6.76 -4.45 28.30
CA PHE A 347 6.46 -5.11 27.04
C PHE A 347 6.70 -4.15 25.88
N ASP A 348 7.57 -4.57 24.96
CA ASP A 348 7.86 -3.82 23.76
C ASP A 348 6.71 -3.96 22.74
N GLN A 349 5.93 -2.89 22.60
CA GLN A 349 4.80 -2.84 21.67
C GLN A 349 5.24 -2.82 20.21
N GLU A 350 6.46 -2.38 19.91
CA GLU A 350 6.96 -2.31 18.53
C GLU A 350 7.32 -3.68 17.97
N THR A 351 7.71 -4.62 18.84
CA THR A 351 8.20 -5.95 18.46
C THR A 351 7.38 -7.11 19.04
N PHE A 352 6.24 -6.81 19.66
CA PHE A 352 5.48 -7.78 20.46
C PHE A 352 6.36 -8.51 21.49
N GLY A 353 7.13 -7.76 22.27
CA GLY A 353 8.01 -8.31 23.30
C GLY A 353 9.21 -9.08 22.74
N GLY A 354 9.70 -8.71 21.55
CA GLY A 354 10.84 -9.33 20.88
C GLY A 354 10.50 -10.54 19.99
N LEU A 355 9.21 -10.84 19.79
CA LEU A 355 8.78 -11.97 18.96
C LEU A 355 8.71 -11.63 17.46
N VAL A 356 8.33 -10.39 17.13
CA VAL A 356 8.23 -9.90 15.75
C VAL A 356 9.30 -8.84 15.52
N THR A 357 10.47 -9.28 15.08
CA THR A 357 11.60 -8.43 14.73
C THR A 357 12.00 -8.62 13.28
N PHE A 358 12.86 -7.73 12.76
CA PHE A 358 13.48 -7.98 11.47
C PHE A 358 14.27 -9.29 11.48
N ASP A 359 14.99 -9.59 12.57
CA ASP A 359 15.80 -10.81 12.65
C ASP A 359 14.94 -12.08 12.68
N THR A 360 13.84 -12.11 13.43
CA THR A 360 12.96 -13.29 13.45
C THR A 360 12.24 -13.48 12.11
N PHE A 361 11.82 -12.39 11.46
CA PHE A 361 11.23 -12.44 10.12
C PHE A 361 12.25 -12.93 9.09
N GLU A 362 13.47 -12.38 9.09
CA GLU A 362 14.55 -12.77 8.16
C GLU A 362 14.94 -14.24 8.33
N GLN A 363 15.01 -14.73 9.57
CA GLN A 363 15.29 -16.14 9.84
C GLN A 363 14.25 -17.07 9.20
N ILE A 364 12.96 -16.72 9.28
CA ILE A 364 11.88 -17.49 8.65
C ILE A 364 12.00 -17.44 7.12
N LEU A 365 12.33 -16.28 6.53
CA LEU A 365 12.60 -16.18 5.09
C LEU A 365 13.78 -17.06 4.67
N ASP A 366 14.87 -17.04 5.43
CA ASP A 366 16.11 -17.77 5.15
C ASP A 366 15.96 -19.28 5.31
N GLN A 367 15.08 -19.72 6.20
CA GLN A 367 14.76 -21.14 6.37
C GLN A 367 14.00 -21.73 5.17
N HIS A 368 13.05 -20.99 4.58
CA HIS A 368 12.06 -21.58 3.66
C HIS A 368 12.22 -21.17 2.20
N LEU A 369 12.78 -20.00 1.91
CA LEU A 369 12.98 -19.57 0.53
C LEU A 369 14.29 -20.16 0.01
N ALA A 370 14.24 -21.07 -0.97
CA ALA A 370 15.47 -21.58 -1.58
C ALA A 370 16.21 -20.43 -2.31
N PRO A 371 17.55 -20.40 -2.33
CA PRO A 371 18.28 -19.43 -3.14
C PRO A 371 18.05 -19.70 -4.64
N LEU A 372 18.11 -18.67 -5.48
CA LEU A 372 18.23 -18.86 -6.93
C LEU A 372 19.53 -19.61 -7.22
N THR A 373 19.41 -20.82 -7.78
CA THR A 373 20.54 -21.68 -8.19
C THR A 373 21.15 -21.23 -9.51
#